data_AF-A0A7C5FJH2-F1
#
_entry.id   AF-A0A7C5FJH2-F1
#
_cell.length_a   1.000
_cell.length_b   1.000
_cell.length_c   1.000
_cell.angle_alpha   90.00
_cell.angle_beta   90.00
_cell.angle_gamma   90.00
#
_symmetry.space_group_name_H-M   'P 1'
#
loop_
_entity.id
_entity.type
_entity.pdbx_description
1 polymer ?
#
loop_
_entity_poly.entity_id
_entity_poly.type
_entity_poly.pdbx_seq_one_letter_code
_entity_poly.pdbx_strand_id
1 'polypeptide(L)'
;NLSEILDRVSNYLEKSNALQKKIKSSMYYPIGVVVLSIVITGFLVFNVVPTFKNIFATLGGTLPLPTQILIGLSDFLKKNIIIFIIFIAGIFILFKKYTSTPKGKKNLHKFLLKLPIFGELIRKIAIAKFSRTFATLIRSGVSIIKCLDIVAKTSGNKIIEEAVIESKKLIEEGQSISVPLQKTGVFPIMVIKMISIGEKSGKLEEMLSKIAQFYEEQTDSTITGLSSLIEPVIIVFLGVIIGGIVIALFLPIIKITQYVGIR
;
A
#
# COMPACT_ATOMS: atom_id res chain seq x y z
N ASN A 1 30.68 -21.31 -17.65
CA ASN A 1 30.03 -21.02 -16.35
C ASN A 1 29.89 -19.55 -15.99
N LEU A 2 30.81 -18.64 -16.36
CA LEU A 2 30.63 -17.20 -16.11
C LEU A 2 29.53 -16.59 -17.00
N SER A 3 29.47 -16.97 -18.27
CA SER A 3 28.43 -16.57 -19.23
C SER A 3 27.03 -16.91 -18.73
N GLU A 4 26.82 -18.13 -18.25
CA GLU A 4 25.53 -18.58 -17.72
C GLU A 4 25.11 -17.84 -16.43
N ILE A 5 26.08 -17.50 -15.55
CA ILE A 5 25.80 -16.72 -14.34
C ILE A 5 25.45 -15.28 -14.71
N LEU A 6 26.19 -14.66 -15.63
CA LEU A 6 25.90 -13.32 -16.14
C LEU A 6 24.53 -13.27 -16.81
N ASP A 7 24.18 -14.30 -17.58
CA ASP A 7 22.88 -14.38 -18.25
C ASP A 7 21.73 -14.51 -17.25
N ARG A 8 21.91 -15.28 -16.15
CA ARG A 8 20.94 -15.35 -15.05
C ARG A 8 20.80 -14.02 -14.29
N VAL A 9 21.91 -13.34 -14.01
CA VAL A 9 21.88 -12.02 -13.35
C VAL A 9 21.21 -10.98 -14.25
N SER A 10 21.52 -10.98 -15.54
CA SER A 10 20.88 -10.13 -16.54
C SER A 10 19.37 -10.35 -16.57
N ASN A 11 18.93 -11.61 -16.74
CA ASN A 11 17.51 -11.98 -16.72
C ASN A 11 16.81 -11.58 -15.41
N TYR A 12 17.48 -11.72 -14.27
CA TYR A 12 16.94 -11.29 -12.98
C TYR A 12 16.80 -9.76 -12.88
N LEU A 13 17.83 -9.01 -13.28
CA LEU A 13 17.82 -7.54 -13.28
C LEU A 13 16.76 -7.00 -14.24
N GLU A 14 16.62 -7.60 -15.42
CA GLU A 14 15.62 -7.24 -16.42
C GLU A 14 14.20 -7.47 -15.88
N LYS A 15 13.92 -8.64 -15.30
CA LYS A 15 12.63 -8.93 -14.65
C LYS A 15 12.35 -8.01 -13.46
N SER A 16 13.35 -7.74 -12.61
CA SER A 16 13.22 -6.83 -11.48
C SER A 16 12.93 -5.39 -11.93
N ASN A 17 13.64 -4.92 -12.96
CA ASN A 17 13.41 -3.61 -13.55
C ASN A 17 12.05 -3.52 -14.24
N ALA A 18 11.63 -4.55 -14.97
CA ALA A 18 10.30 -4.62 -15.58
C ALA A 18 9.19 -4.57 -14.52
N LEU A 19 9.35 -5.31 -13.41
CA LEU A 19 8.42 -5.28 -12.28
C LEU A 19 8.37 -3.90 -11.62
N GLN A 20 9.52 -3.29 -11.35
CA GLN A 20 9.56 -1.92 -10.81
C GLN A 20 8.94 -0.90 -11.75
N LYS A 21 9.20 -1.02 -13.06
CA LYS A 21 8.64 -0.13 -14.08
C LYS A 21 7.13 -0.31 -14.18
N LYS A 22 6.63 -1.54 -14.11
CA LYS A 22 5.18 -1.85 -14.06
C LYS A 22 4.55 -1.23 -12.82
N ILE A 23 5.14 -1.41 -11.63
CA ILE A 23 4.67 -0.80 -10.38
C ILE A 23 4.66 0.73 -10.47
N LYS A 24 5.75 1.35 -10.92
CA LYS A 24 5.83 2.82 -11.08
C LYS A 24 4.85 3.34 -12.12
N SER A 25 4.72 2.64 -13.25
CA SER A 25 3.84 3.03 -14.35
C SER A 25 2.37 3.02 -13.94
N SER A 26 1.95 1.97 -13.24
CA SER A 26 0.58 1.87 -12.72
C SER A 26 0.25 2.94 -11.66
N MET A 27 1.27 3.49 -10.99
CA MET A 27 1.10 4.55 -9.99
C MET A 27 1.03 5.97 -10.59
N TYR A 28 1.53 6.21 -11.80
CA TYR A 28 1.53 7.55 -12.39
C TYR A 28 0.12 8.09 -12.61
N TYR A 29 -0.81 7.25 -13.06
CA TYR A 29 -2.19 7.68 -13.30
C TYR A 29 -2.89 8.11 -11.99
N PRO A 30 -2.95 7.29 -10.92
CA PRO A 30 -3.48 7.74 -9.63
C PRO A 30 -2.80 8.99 -9.06
N ILE A 31 -1.47 9.07 -9.13
CA ILE A 31 -0.72 10.22 -8.62
C ILE A 31 -1.09 11.49 -9.40
N GLY A 32 -1.17 11.41 -10.73
CA GLY A 32 -1.55 12.54 -11.58
C GLY A 32 -2.94 13.07 -11.22
N VAL A 33 -3.92 12.18 -11.07
CA VAL A 33 -5.29 12.58 -10.69
C VAL A 33 -5.33 13.22 -9.30
N VAL A 34 -4.63 12.64 -8.31
CA VAL A 34 -4.56 13.22 -6.95
C VAL A 34 -3.90 14.60 -6.96
N VAL A 35 -2.81 14.77 -7.69
CA VAL A 35 -2.13 16.08 -7.81
C VAL A 35 -3.05 17.11 -8.45
N LEU A 36 -3.68 16.79 -9.59
CA LEU A 36 -4.62 17.67 -10.27
C LEU A 36 -5.81 18.03 -9.37
N SER A 37 -6.28 17.06 -8.59
CA SER A 37 -7.37 17.25 -7.64
C SER A 37 -7.04 18.20 -6.51
N ILE A 38 -5.84 18.09 -5.93
CA ILE A 38 -5.36 18.99 -4.90
C ILE A 38 -5.22 20.40 -5.47
N VAL A 39 -4.74 20.53 -6.71
CA VAL A 39 -4.62 21.82 -7.39
C VAL A 39 -6.00 22.47 -7.60
N ILE A 40 -6.96 21.73 -8.16
CA ILE A 40 -8.33 22.23 -8.41
C ILE A 40 -9.03 22.57 -7.09
N THR A 41 -9.01 21.65 -6.12
CA THR A 41 -9.64 21.85 -4.82
C THR A 41 -9.00 23.03 -4.08
N GLY A 42 -7.67 23.12 -4.10
CA GLY A 42 -6.93 24.23 -3.54
C GLY A 42 -7.31 25.56 -4.20
N PHE A 43 -7.37 25.62 -5.53
CA PHE A 43 -7.81 26.82 -6.24
C PHE A 43 -9.23 27.26 -5.83
N LEU A 44 -10.18 26.32 -5.75
CA LEU A 44 -11.55 26.59 -5.31
C LEU A 44 -11.58 27.13 -3.87
N VAL A 45 -10.91 26.46 -2.94
CA VAL A 45 -10.90 26.84 -1.52
C VAL A 45 -10.16 28.16 -1.30
N PHE A 46 -9.05 28.41 -2.00
CA PHE A 46 -8.21 29.57 -1.76
C PHE A 46 -8.60 30.82 -2.53
N ASN A 47 -9.20 30.71 -3.72
CA ASN A 47 -9.56 31.86 -4.55
C ASN A 47 -11.07 32.06 -4.65
N VAL A 48 -11.82 30.98 -4.89
CA VAL A 48 -13.25 31.07 -5.18
C VAL A 48 -14.08 31.29 -3.91
N VAL A 49 -13.90 30.46 -2.88
CA VAL A 49 -14.66 30.56 -1.61
C VAL A 49 -14.57 31.95 -0.94
N PRO A 50 -13.39 32.59 -0.82
CA PRO A 50 -13.28 33.93 -0.23
C PRO A 50 -13.92 35.03 -1.08
N THR A 51 -13.87 34.90 -2.41
CA THR A 51 -14.53 35.85 -3.31
C THR A 51 -16.03 35.85 -3.04
N PHE A 52 -16.63 34.67 -2.88
CA PHE A 52 -18.03 34.53 -2.47
C PHE A 52 -18.29 35.09 -1.06
N LYS A 53 -17.41 34.82 -0.08
CA LYS A 53 -17.53 35.41 1.27
C LYS A 53 -17.64 36.94 1.22
N ASN A 54 -16.80 37.60 0.43
CA ASN A 54 -16.82 39.06 0.29
C ASN A 54 -18.10 39.57 -0.38
N ILE A 55 -18.60 38.87 -1.41
CA ILE A 55 -19.87 39.20 -2.07
C ILE A 55 -21.05 39.05 -1.10
N PHE A 56 -21.06 38.02 -0.25
CA PHE A 56 -22.13 37.85 0.74
C PHE A 56 -22.07 38.86 1.88
N ALA A 57 -20.86 39.29 2.27
CA ALA A 57 -20.69 40.32 3.29
C ALA A 57 -21.29 41.67 2.86
N THR A 58 -21.29 41.98 1.56
CA THR A 58 -21.90 43.22 1.03
C THR A 58 -23.41 43.12 0.81
N LEU A 59 -23.93 41.91 0.58
CA LEU A 59 -25.36 41.67 0.34
C LEU A 59 -26.21 41.57 1.62
N GLY A 60 -25.61 41.62 2.81
CA GLY A 60 -26.32 41.77 4.09
C GLY A 60 -27.14 40.54 4.54
N GLY A 61 -26.87 39.35 3.99
CA GLY A 61 -27.60 38.11 4.29
C GLY A 61 -26.85 37.15 5.23
N THR A 62 -27.58 36.36 6.01
CA THR A 62 -26.98 35.27 6.80
C THR A 62 -26.62 34.10 5.91
N LEU A 63 -25.35 33.68 5.95
CA LEU A 63 -24.86 32.53 5.21
C LEU A 63 -25.54 31.23 5.68
N PRO A 64 -25.99 30.34 4.78
CA PRO A 64 -26.43 28.99 5.12
C PRO A 64 -25.34 28.14 5.79
N LEU A 65 -25.74 27.14 6.58
CA LEU A 65 -24.83 26.26 7.34
C LEU A 65 -23.74 25.59 6.47
N PRO A 66 -24.03 24.99 5.29
CA PRO A 66 -22.98 24.37 4.47
C PRO A 66 -21.91 25.37 4.03
N THR A 67 -22.32 26.61 3.73
CA THR A 67 -21.44 27.70 3.31
C THR A 67 -20.59 28.22 4.47
N GLN A 68 -21.15 28.31 5.68
CA GLN A 68 -20.41 28.69 6.88
C GLN A 68 -19.32 27.67 7.23
N ILE A 69 -19.63 26.37 7.16
CA ILE A 69 -18.65 25.30 7.39
C ILE A 69 -17.52 25.38 6.36
N LEU A 70 -17.87 25.56 5.07
CA LEU A 70 -16.88 25.66 4.00
C LEU A 70 -15.96 26.87 4.16
N ILE A 71 -16.52 28.04 4.48
CA ILE A 71 -15.74 29.27 4.72
C ILE A 71 -14.86 29.10 5.95
N GLY A 72 -15.39 28.53 7.04
CA GLY A 72 -14.62 28.26 8.27
C GLY A 72 -13.45 27.31 8.03
N LEU A 73 -13.65 26.24 7.25
CA LEU A 73 -12.58 25.33 6.83
C LEU A 73 -11.56 26.03 5.93
N SER A 74 -12.01 26.86 4.97
CA SER A 74 -11.11 27.65 4.11
C SER A 74 -10.25 28.61 4.91
N ASP A 75 -10.84 29.38 5.83
CA ASP A 75 -10.13 30.34 6.68
C ASP A 75 -9.14 29.62 7.63
N PHE A 76 -9.54 28.48 8.20
CA PHE A 76 -8.68 27.64 9.03
C PHE A 76 -7.48 27.09 8.24
N LEU A 77 -7.71 26.60 7.02
CA LEU A 77 -6.66 26.08 6.14
C LEU A 77 -5.71 27.18 5.68
N LYS A 78 -6.22 28.36 5.30
CA LYS A 78 -5.41 29.52 4.91
C LYS A 78 -4.51 30.00 6.03
N LYS A 79 -5.08 30.21 7.22
CA LYS A 79 -4.35 30.75 8.37
C LYS A 79 -3.26 29.79 8.85
N ASN A 80 -3.51 28.48 8.79
CA ASN A 80 -2.63 27.47 9.35
C ASN A 80 -1.85 26.68 8.30
N ILE A 81 -1.75 27.15 7.05
CA ILE A 81 -1.13 26.37 5.96
C ILE A 81 0.33 25.98 6.26
N ILE A 82 1.10 26.91 6.83
CA ILE A 82 2.49 26.70 7.23
C ILE A 82 2.57 25.67 8.37
N ILE A 83 1.68 25.77 9.36
CA ILE A 83 1.58 24.82 10.47
C ILE A 83 1.19 23.43 9.95
N PHE A 84 0.29 23.34 8.98
CA PHE A 84 -0.13 22.08 8.37
C PHE A 84 1.01 21.41 7.59
N ILE A 85 1.81 22.19 6.85
CA ILE A 85 3.00 21.70 6.14
C ILE A 85 4.04 21.17 7.15
N ILE A 86 4.32 21.94 8.21
CA ILE A 86 5.25 21.53 9.28
C ILE A 86 4.72 20.30 10.02
N PHE A 87 3.42 20.22 10.26
CA PHE A 87 2.78 19.07 10.92
C PHE A 87 2.87 17.81 10.06
N ILE A 88 2.59 17.89 8.76
CA ILE A 88 2.73 16.78 7.81
C ILE A 88 4.19 16.34 7.72
N ALA A 89 5.13 17.28 7.60
CA ALA A 89 6.56 16.98 7.57
C ALA A 89 7.03 16.34 8.89
N GLY A 90 6.54 16.84 10.04
CA GLY A 90 6.82 16.31 11.36
C GLY A 90 6.29 14.89 11.54
N ILE A 91 5.05 14.63 11.13
CA ILE A 91 4.47 13.27 11.07
C ILE A 91 5.31 12.38 10.17
N PHE A 92 5.71 12.85 8.99
CA PHE A 92 6.51 12.06 8.06
C PHE A 92 7.87 11.67 8.67
N ILE A 93 8.54 12.61 9.35
CA ILE A 93 9.82 12.36 10.03
C ILE A 93 9.64 11.43 11.23
N LEU A 94 8.63 11.66 12.07
CA LEU A 94 8.30 10.81 13.22
C LEU A 94 7.94 9.39 12.77
N PHE A 95 7.15 9.27 11.71
CA PHE A 95 6.77 8.00 11.12
C PHE A 95 8.00 7.30 10.53
N LYS A 96 8.86 8.00 9.78
CA LYS A 96 10.12 7.45 9.27
C LYS A 96 11.03 6.99 10.41
N LYS A 97 11.15 7.77 11.48
CA LYS A 97 11.97 7.44 12.65
C LYS A 97 11.38 6.24 13.40
N TYR A 98 10.07 6.20 13.61
CA TYR A 98 9.35 5.10 14.27
C TYR A 98 9.49 3.80 13.48
N THR A 99 9.26 3.83 12.17
CA THR A 99 9.41 2.68 11.27
C THR A 99 10.85 2.21 11.09
N SER A 100 11.83 3.05 11.43
CA SER A 100 13.25 2.68 11.49
C SER A 100 13.64 1.96 12.79
N THR A 101 12.80 2.03 13.85
CA THR A 101 13.06 1.27 15.08
C THR A 101 12.64 -0.19 14.94
N PRO A 102 13.32 -1.16 15.61
CA PRO A 102 12.98 -2.58 15.53
C PRO A 102 11.54 -2.89 15.98
N LYS A 103 11.09 -2.25 17.08
CA LYS A 103 9.74 -2.40 17.63
C LYS A 103 8.70 -1.74 16.72
N GLY A 104 8.98 -0.55 16.18
CA GLY A 104 8.06 0.15 15.28
C GLY A 104 7.89 -0.57 13.94
N LYS A 105 8.97 -1.12 13.37
CA LYS A 105 8.92 -1.97 12.17
C LYS A 105 8.07 -3.21 12.39
N LYS A 106 8.25 -3.91 13.51
CA LYS A 106 7.44 -5.09 13.87
C LYS A 106 5.96 -4.75 14.02
N ASN A 107 5.63 -3.68 14.75
CA ASN A 107 4.24 -3.24 14.95
C ASN A 107 3.57 -2.80 13.65
N LEU A 108 4.29 -2.07 12.80
CA LEU A 108 3.81 -1.69 11.47
C LEU A 108 3.53 -2.93 10.63
N HIS A 109 4.48 -3.86 10.54
CA HIS A 109 4.32 -5.07 9.74
C HIS A 109 3.17 -5.95 10.25
N LYS A 110 2.98 -6.02 11.58
CA LYS A 110 1.84 -6.70 12.20
C LYS A 110 0.51 -6.00 11.89
N PHE A 111 0.47 -4.67 11.95
CA PHE A 111 -0.73 -3.89 11.61
C PHE A 111 -1.09 -4.04 10.13
N LEU A 112 -0.11 -3.93 9.24
CA LEU A 112 -0.28 -4.12 7.81
C LEU A 112 -0.83 -5.51 7.46
N LEU A 113 -0.40 -6.56 8.17
CA LEU A 113 -0.92 -7.92 8.00
C LEU A 113 -2.38 -8.10 8.46
N LYS A 114 -2.91 -7.19 9.31
CA LYS A 114 -4.29 -7.23 9.78
C LYS A 114 -5.26 -6.44 8.88
N LEU A 115 -4.75 -5.61 7.97
CA LEU A 115 -5.59 -4.91 7.02
C LEU A 115 -6.18 -5.92 6.02
N PRO A 116 -7.50 -5.93 5.79
CA PRO A 116 -8.16 -7.00 5.04
C PRO A 116 -7.62 -7.17 3.62
N ILE A 117 -7.31 -6.07 2.93
CA ILE A 117 -6.85 -6.10 1.54
C ILE A 117 -5.31 -6.10 1.45
N PHE A 118 -4.65 -5.20 2.19
CA PHE A 118 -3.19 -5.07 2.16
C PHE A 118 -2.47 -6.24 2.86
N GLY A 119 -3.07 -6.83 3.89
CA GLY A 119 -2.47 -7.91 4.65
C GLY A 119 -2.39 -9.21 3.85
N GLU A 120 -3.41 -9.51 3.05
CA GLU A 120 -3.39 -10.64 2.12
C GLU A 120 -2.32 -10.44 1.03
N LEU A 121 -2.27 -9.24 0.42
CA LEU A 121 -1.25 -8.90 -0.58
C LEU A 121 0.17 -9.05 -0.03
N ILE A 122 0.46 -8.49 1.15
CA ILE A 122 1.78 -8.57 1.77
C ILE A 122 2.17 -10.03 2.06
N ARG A 123 1.21 -10.84 2.50
CA ARG A 123 1.42 -12.27 2.73
C ARG A 123 1.74 -13.01 1.43
N LYS A 124 0.99 -12.76 0.36
CA LYS A 124 1.24 -13.33 -0.98
C LYS A 124 2.63 -12.98 -1.50
N ILE A 125 3.02 -11.70 -1.42
CA ILE A 125 4.34 -11.21 -1.83
C ILE A 125 5.46 -11.90 -1.04
N ALA A 126 5.29 -12.01 0.28
CA ALA A 126 6.31 -12.59 1.13
C ALA A 126 6.45 -14.11 0.92
N ILE A 127 5.35 -14.83 0.69
CA ILE A 127 5.37 -16.26 0.34
C ILE A 127 6.01 -16.46 -1.04
N ALA A 128 5.67 -15.64 -2.03
CA ALA A 128 6.28 -15.68 -3.35
C ALA A 128 7.81 -15.53 -3.27
N LYS A 129 8.29 -14.49 -2.57
CA LYS A 129 9.72 -14.24 -2.36
C LYS A 129 10.39 -15.37 -1.59
N PHE A 130 9.78 -15.81 -0.48
CA PHE A 130 10.26 -16.94 0.31
C PHE A 130 10.47 -18.18 -0.57
N SER A 131 9.43 -18.61 -1.27
CA SER A 131 9.47 -19.82 -2.10
C SER A 131 10.44 -19.70 -3.28
N ARG A 132 10.48 -18.53 -3.96
CA ARG A 132 11.38 -18.28 -5.09
C ARG A 132 12.85 -18.32 -4.67
N THR A 133 13.19 -17.62 -3.58
CA THR A 133 14.55 -17.62 -3.05
C THR A 133 14.91 -19.03 -2.56
N PHE A 134 14.00 -19.72 -1.88
CA PHE A 134 14.27 -21.06 -1.35
C PHE A 134 14.52 -22.08 -2.47
N ALA A 135 13.67 -22.11 -3.51
CA ALA A 135 13.86 -22.97 -4.68
C ALA A 135 15.22 -22.71 -5.33
N THR A 136 15.58 -21.44 -5.52
CA THR A 136 16.84 -21.05 -6.16
C THR A 136 18.05 -21.56 -5.38
N LEU A 137 18.04 -21.42 -4.05
CA LEU A 137 19.15 -21.84 -3.19
C LEU A 137 19.26 -23.36 -3.11
N ILE A 138 18.14 -24.07 -3.01
CA ILE A 138 18.12 -25.55 -3.03
C ILE A 138 18.65 -26.08 -4.37
N ARG A 139 18.24 -25.48 -5.49
CA ARG A 139 18.77 -25.82 -6.82
C ARG A 139 20.28 -25.59 -6.92
N SER A 140 20.79 -24.59 -6.23
CA SER A 140 22.24 -24.31 -6.14
C SER A 140 22.98 -25.21 -5.15
N GLY A 141 22.33 -26.22 -4.56
CA GLY A 141 22.95 -27.16 -3.63
C GLY A 141 23.26 -26.57 -2.25
N VAL A 142 22.69 -25.40 -1.91
CA VAL A 142 22.87 -24.81 -0.59
C VAL A 142 22.08 -25.65 0.43
N SER A 143 22.71 -25.96 1.57
CA SER A 143 22.05 -26.72 2.65
C SER A 143 20.77 -26.03 3.13
N ILE A 144 19.72 -26.79 3.38
CA ILE A 144 18.39 -26.31 3.82
C ILE A 144 18.48 -25.31 4.98
N ILE A 145 19.29 -25.60 6.00
CA ILE A 145 19.46 -24.75 7.18
C ILE A 145 20.01 -23.36 6.80
N LYS A 146 21.03 -23.29 5.93
CA LYS A 146 21.55 -22.02 5.41
C LYS A 146 20.55 -21.32 4.49
N CYS A 147 19.77 -22.08 3.71
CA CYS A 147 18.71 -21.51 2.90
C CYS A 147 17.69 -20.77 3.79
N LEU A 148 17.28 -21.36 4.90
CA LEU A 148 16.32 -20.78 5.85
C LEU A 148 16.76 -19.43 6.41
N ASP A 149 18.06 -19.25 6.70
CA ASP A 149 18.61 -17.94 7.13
C ASP A 149 18.48 -16.85 6.07
N ILE A 150 18.71 -17.21 4.81
CA ILE A 150 18.67 -16.27 3.69
C ILE A 150 17.22 -15.93 3.37
N VAL A 151 16.34 -16.93 3.24
CA VAL A 151 14.94 -16.74 2.84
C VAL A 151 14.13 -16.02 3.92
N ALA A 152 14.47 -16.19 5.20
CA ALA A 152 13.88 -15.41 6.28
C ALA A 152 14.07 -13.92 6.03
N LYS A 153 15.31 -13.50 5.69
CA LYS A 153 15.67 -12.10 5.44
C LYS A 153 15.10 -11.55 4.13
N THR A 154 14.95 -12.39 3.10
CA THR A 154 14.43 -11.95 1.79
C THR A 154 12.89 -11.92 1.71
N SER A 155 12.19 -12.52 2.68
CA SER A 155 10.71 -12.52 2.75
C SER A 155 10.08 -11.12 2.79
N GLY A 156 10.83 -10.10 3.24
CA GLY A 156 10.40 -8.69 3.24
C GLY A 156 9.38 -8.33 4.33
N ASN A 157 8.98 -9.28 5.18
CA ASN A 157 8.09 -9.02 6.32
C ASN A 157 8.69 -9.58 7.62
N LYS A 158 8.83 -8.72 8.65
CA LYS A 158 9.45 -9.11 9.91
C LYS A 158 8.73 -10.25 10.65
N ILE A 159 7.40 -10.34 10.54
CA ILE A 159 6.62 -11.43 11.14
C ILE A 159 6.93 -12.77 10.47
N ILE A 160 7.08 -12.77 9.14
CA ILE A 160 7.45 -13.97 8.37
C ILE A 160 8.91 -14.34 8.62
N GLU A 161 9.80 -13.35 8.66
CA GLU A 161 11.20 -13.55 9.02
C GLU A 161 11.34 -14.24 10.40
N GLU A 162 10.66 -13.71 11.43
CA GLU A 162 10.66 -14.31 12.77
C GLU A 162 10.08 -15.73 12.77
N ALA A 163 8.96 -15.94 12.07
CA ALA A 163 8.33 -17.26 11.94
C ALA A 163 9.25 -18.31 11.30
N VAL A 164 10.01 -17.92 10.26
CA VAL A 164 10.97 -18.81 9.58
C VAL A 164 12.18 -19.08 10.47
N ILE A 165 12.71 -18.07 11.17
CA ILE A 165 13.84 -18.22 12.10
C ILE A 165 13.47 -19.12 13.29
N GLU A 166 12.27 -18.98 13.82
CA GLU A 166 11.74 -19.86 14.88
C GLU A 166 11.60 -21.30 14.38
N SER A 167 11.02 -21.46 13.17
CA SER A 167 10.86 -22.76 12.53
C SER A 167 12.20 -23.45 12.27
N LYS A 168 13.23 -22.69 11.91
CA LYS A 168 14.58 -23.19 11.63
C LYS A 168 15.15 -24.01 12.79
N LYS A 169 14.99 -23.55 14.04
CA LYS A 169 15.52 -24.25 15.23
C LYS A 169 14.99 -25.69 15.33
N LEU A 170 13.68 -25.86 15.11
CA LEU A 170 13.03 -27.16 15.14
C LEU A 170 13.44 -28.06 13.96
N ILE A 171 13.77 -27.45 12.82
CA ILE A 171 14.28 -28.17 11.63
C ILE A 171 15.73 -28.62 11.85
N GLU A 172 16.55 -27.81 12.53
CA GLU A 172 17.91 -28.20 12.95
C GLU A 172 17.89 -29.41 13.91
N GLU A 173 16.85 -29.52 14.74
CA GLU A 173 16.59 -30.67 15.62
C GLU A 173 16.07 -31.92 14.88
N GLY A 174 15.87 -31.84 13.56
CA GLY A 174 15.48 -32.98 12.72
C GLY A 174 13.98 -33.09 12.41
N GLN A 175 13.16 -32.09 12.75
CA GLN A 175 11.75 -32.08 12.32
C GLN A 175 11.63 -31.80 10.81
N SER A 176 10.63 -32.41 10.17
CA SER A 176 10.25 -32.10 8.78
C SER A 176 9.92 -30.61 8.65
N ILE A 177 10.40 -29.97 7.57
CA ILE A 177 10.24 -28.53 7.30
C ILE A 177 8.79 -28.07 7.43
N SER A 178 7.85 -28.91 6.96
CA SER A 178 6.43 -28.58 6.93
C SER A 178 5.81 -28.37 8.32
N VAL A 179 6.27 -29.08 9.35
CA VAL A 179 5.65 -29.09 10.68
C VAL A 179 5.91 -27.79 11.46
N PRO A 180 7.16 -27.32 11.61
CA PRO A 180 7.45 -26.03 12.25
C PRO A 180 6.80 -24.86 11.52
N LEU A 181 6.85 -24.84 10.18
CA LEU A 181 6.22 -23.78 9.39
C LEU A 181 4.70 -23.72 9.58
N GLN A 182 4.03 -24.88 9.73
CA GLN A 182 2.59 -24.94 10.00
C GLN A 182 2.24 -24.32 11.35
N LYS A 183 3.04 -24.56 12.40
CA LYS A 183 2.81 -24.02 13.75
C LYS A 183 2.81 -22.50 13.79
N THR A 184 3.51 -21.84 12.87
CA THR A 184 3.56 -20.37 12.81
C THR A 184 2.24 -19.73 12.38
N GLY A 185 1.36 -20.46 11.70
CA GLY A 185 0.08 -19.95 11.19
C GLY A 185 0.19 -18.89 10.07
N VAL A 186 1.41 -18.56 9.63
CA VAL A 186 1.61 -17.53 8.59
C VAL A 186 1.49 -18.09 7.18
N PHE A 187 1.88 -19.36 7.01
CA PHE A 187 1.84 -20.06 5.74
C PHE A 187 0.48 -20.73 5.51
N PRO A 188 -0.16 -20.50 4.34
CA PRO A 188 -1.39 -21.18 3.97
C PRO A 188 -1.21 -22.70 3.87
N ILE A 189 -2.29 -23.44 4.12
CA ILE A 189 -2.30 -24.91 4.14
C ILE A 189 -1.74 -25.51 2.84
N MET A 190 -2.04 -24.89 1.69
CA MET A 190 -1.52 -25.30 0.38
C MET A 190 0.02 -25.33 0.36
N VAL A 191 0.66 -24.26 0.87
CA VAL A 191 2.11 -24.14 0.91
C VAL A 191 2.72 -25.23 1.79
N ILE A 192 2.16 -25.45 2.97
CA ILE A 192 2.60 -26.50 3.91
C ILE A 192 2.53 -27.88 3.26
N LYS A 193 1.42 -28.20 2.58
CA LYS A 193 1.22 -29.50 1.91
C LYS A 193 2.21 -29.70 0.77
N MET A 194 2.43 -28.68 -0.07
CA MET A 194 3.38 -28.77 -1.18
C MET A 194 4.82 -28.93 -0.70
N ILE A 195 5.21 -28.22 0.37
CA ILE A 195 6.53 -28.42 1.01
C ILE A 195 6.66 -29.85 1.55
N SER A 196 5.64 -30.36 2.25
CA SER A 196 5.65 -31.73 2.78
C SER A 196 5.77 -32.79 1.68
N ILE A 197 5.05 -32.62 0.56
CA ILE A 197 5.14 -33.51 -0.61
C ILE A 197 6.54 -33.42 -1.24
N GLY A 198 7.06 -32.20 -1.41
CA GLY A 198 8.39 -31.98 -1.98
C GLY A 198 9.51 -32.57 -1.13
N GLU A 199 9.41 -32.45 0.19
CA GLU A 199 10.36 -33.02 1.14
C GLU A 199 10.34 -34.56 1.10
N LYS A 200 9.15 -35.19 1.13
CA LYS A 200 9.01 -36.66 1.07
C LYS A 200 9.43 -37.27 -0.26
N SER A 201 9.20 -36.56 -1.37
CA SER A 201 9.51 -37.04 -2.72
C SER A 201 10.90 -36.62 -3.21
N GLY A 202 11.66 -35.87 -2.41
CA GLY A 202 12.94 -35.29 -2.84
C GLY A 202 12.81 -34.19 -3.90
N LYS A 203 11.60 -33.75 -4.23
CA LYS A 203 11.29 -32.73 -5.26
C LYS A 203 10.95 -31.37 -4.64
N LEU A 204 11.66 -31.00 -3.57
CA LEU A 204 11.39 -29.76 -2.83
C LEU A 204 11.58 -28.50 -3.69
N GLU A 205 12.61 -28.47 -4.53
CA GLU A 205 12.87 -27.37 -5.47
C GLU A 205 11.68 -27.16 -6.43
N GLU A 206 11.20 -28.24 -7.05
CA GLU A 206 10.08 -28.20 -7.99
C GLU A 206 8.80 -27.66 -7.32
N MET A 207 8.51 -28.15 -6.11
CA MET A 207 7.32 -27.72 -5.36
C MET A 207 7.42 -26.25 -4.94
N LEU A 208 8.58 -25.80 -4.46
CA LEU A 208 8.83 -24.40 -4.11
C LEU A 208 8.72 -23.49 -5.34
N SER A 209 9.23 -23.92 -6.50
CA SER A 209 9.13 -23.19 -7.76
C SER A 209 7.66 -23.03 -8.20
N LYS A 210 6.82 -24.08 -8.06
CA LYS A 210 5.38 -24.00 -8.32
C LYS A 210 4.64 -23.07 -7.35
N ILE A 211 4.97 -23.14 -6.05
CA ILE A 211 4.41 -22.21 -5.04
C ILE A 211 4.77 -20.76 -5.42
N ALA A 212 6.03 -20.50 -5.75
CA ALA A 212 6.51 -19.18 -6.11
C ALA A 212 5.72 -18.61 -7.30
N GLN A 213 5.60 -19.38 -8.38
CA GLN A 213 4.86 -18.96 -9.57
C GLN A 213 3.39 -18.65 -9.25
N PHE A 214 2.70 -19.54 -8.52
CA PHE A 214 1.30 -19.34 -8.16
C PHE A 214 1.10 -18.05 -7.34
N TYR A 215 1.96 -17.78 -6.35
CA TYR A 215 1.84 -16.58 -5.52
C TYR A 215 2.32 -15.31 -6.23
N GLU A 216 3.24 -15.40 -7.19
CA GLU A 216 3.61 -14.29 -8.09
C GLU A 216 2.41 -13.90 -8.96
N GLU A 217 1.74 -14.87 -9.60
CA GLU A 217 0.52 -14.63 -10.39
C GLU A 217 -0.62 -14.05 -9.54
N GLN A 218 -0.86 -14.61 -8.36
CA GLN A 218 -1.87 -14.10 -7.42
C GLN A 218 -1.54 -12.68 -6.93
N THR A 219 -0.26 -12.36 -6.76
CA THR A 219 0.20 -11.02 -6.39
C THR A 219 -0.09 -10.03 -7.51
N ASP A 220 0.26 -10.38 -8.74
CA ASP A 220 0.01 -9.54 -9.93
C ASP A 220 -1.49 -9.27 -10.14
N SER A 221 -2.34 -10.29 -9.99
CA SER A 221 -3.80 -10.14 -10.05
C SER A 221 -4.33 -9.26 -8.92
N THR A 222 -3.81 -9.42 -7.70
CA THR A 222 -4.22 -8.60 -6.55
C THR A 222 -3.81 -7.13 -6.73
N ILE A 223 -2.61 -6.86 -7.25
CA ILE A 223 -2.13 -5.50 -7.56
C ILE A 223 -2.98 -4.85 -8.64
N THR A 224 -3.36 -5.61 -9.68
CA THR A 224 -4.20 -5.12 -10.78
C THR A 224 -5.59 -4.77 -10.28
N GLY A 225 -6.22 -5.65 -9.49
CA GLY A 225 -7.53 -5.37 -8.88
C GLY A 225 -7.51 -4.23 -7.88
N LEU A 226 -6.42 -4.06 -7.13
CA LEU A 226 -6.24 -2.90 -6.26
C LEU A 226 -6.12 -1.60 -7.05
N SER A 227 -5.33 -1.62 -8.13
CA SER A 227 -5.16 -0.46 -9.01
C SER A 227 -6.47 -0.01 -9.64
N SER A 228 -7.35 -0.95 -10.03
CA SER A 228 -8.65 -0.61 -10.64
C SER A 228 -9.66 -0.04 -9.65
N LEU A 229 -9.53 -0.30 -8.34
CA LEU A 229 -10.40 0.28 -7.31
C LEU A 229 -9.99 1.70 -6.91
N ILE A 230 -8.72 2.07 -7.09
CA ILE A 230 -8.23 3.40 -6.73
C ILE A 230 -8.94 4.49 -7.54
N GLU A 231 -9.19 4.26 -8.82
CA GLU A 231 -9.82 5.25 -9.70
C GLU A 231 -11.27 5.58 -9.29
N PRO A 232 -12.20 4.62 -9.13
CA PRO A 232 -13.55 4.90 -8.63
C PRO A 232 -13.55 5.58 -7.26
N VAL A 233 -12.67 5.18 -6.34
CA VAL A 233 -12.58 5.79 -5.00
C VAL A 233 -12.17 7.26 -5.11
N ILE A 234 -11.18 7.57 -5.96
CA ILE A 234 -10.77 8.96 -6.20
C ILE A 234 -11.93 9.75 -6.81
N ILE A 235 -12.61 9.24 -7.84
CA ILE A 235 -13.72 9.94 -8.50
C ILE A 235 -14.85 10.24 -7.51
N VAL A 236 -15.26 9.26 -6.70
CA VAL A 236 -16.32 9.45 -5.69
C VAL A 236 -15.88 10.48 -4.64
N PHE A 237 -14.65 10.38 -4.14
CA PHE A 237 -14.11 11.33 -3.17
C PHE A 237 -14.09 12.77 -3.71
N LEU A 238 -13.65 12.95 -4.96
CA LEU A 238 -13.64 14.25 -5.63
C LEU A 238 -15.03 14.77 -5.91
N GLY A 239 -15.95 13.90 -6.35
CA GLY A 239 -17.34 14.25 -6.57
C GLY A 239 -17.99 14.79 -5.29
N VAL A 240 -17.73 14.15 -4.15
CA VAL A 240 -18.22 14.61 -2.84
C VAL A 240 -17.61 15.96 -2.46
N ILE A 241 -16.29 16.13 -2.63
CA ILE A 241 -15.61 17.39 -2.29
C ILE A 241 -16.08 18.54 -3.19
N ILE A 242 -15.96 18.38 -4.50
CA ILE A 242 -16.28 19.42 -5.48
C ILE A 242 -17.79 19.69 -5.46
N GLY A 243 -18.62 18.65 -5.45
CA GLY A 243 -20.07 18.79 -5.35
C GLY A 243 -20.49 19.49 -4.05
N GLY A 244 -19.87 19.14 -2.92
CA GLY A 244 -20.10 19.83 -1.65
C GLY A 244 -19.72 21.30 -1.69
N ILE A 245 -18.59 21.64 -2.31
CA ILE A 245 -18.16 23.03 -2.53
C ILE A 245 -19.19 23.77 -3.40
N VAL A 246 -19.56 23.19 -4.55
CA VAL A 246 -20.51 23.81 -5.48
C VAL A 246 -21.84 24.07 -4.78
N ILE A 247 -22.43 23.07 -4.10
CA ILE A 247 -23.68 23.24 -3.36
C ILE A 247 -23.56 24.36 -2.32
N ALA A 248 -22.47 24.39 -1.56
CA ALA A 248 -22.22 25.42 -0.56
C ALA A 248 -22.08 26.83 -1.17
N LEU A 249 -21.60 26.96 -2.40
CA LEU A 249 -21.50 28.25 -3.10
C LEU A 249 -22.82 28.68 -3.76
N PHE A 250 -23.62 27.73 -4.28
CA PHE A 250 -24.86 28.02 -4.99
C PHE A 250 -26.07 28.24 -4.06
N LEU A 251 -26.15 27.53 -2.94
CA LEU A 251 -27.29 27.62 -2.02
C LEU A 251 -27.56 29.04 -1.49
N PRO A 252 -26.55 29.85 -1.13
CA PRO A 252 -26.78 31.24 -0.75
C PRO A 252 -27.30 32.12 -1.90
N ILE A 253 -26.88 31.87 -3.14
CA ILE A 253 -27.37 32.61 -4.32
C ILE A 253 -28.88 32.41 -4.46
N ILE A 254 -29.36 31.16 -4.33
CA ILE A 254 -30.78 30.83 -4.42
C ILE A 254 -31.59 31.53 -3.32
N LYS A 255 -31.06 31.62 -2.10
CA LYS A 255 -31.73 32.34 -1.02
C LYS A 255 -31.85 33.83 -1.32
N ILE A 256 -30.78 34.46 -1.82
CA ILE A 256 -30.80 35.89 -2.14
C ILE A 256 -31.78 36.19 -3.27
N THR A 257 -31.83 35.38 -4.34
CA THR A 257 -32.78 35.59 -5.43
C THR A 257 -34.23 35.44 -4.98
N GLN A 258 -34.52 34.59 -3.99
CA GLN A 258 -35.85 34.52 -3.37
C GLN A 258 -36.20 35.78 -2.57
N TYR A 259 -35.24 36.37 -1.84
CA TYR A 259 -35.48 37.62 -1.11
C TYR A 259 -35.61 38.84 -2.05
N VAL A 260 -34.92 38.83 -3.20
CA VAL A 260 -34.97 39.91 -4.19
C VAL A 260 -36.16 39.79 -5.15
N GLY A 261 -36.62 38.57 -5.46
CA GLY A 261 -37.74 38.30 -6.36
C GLY A 261 -39.14 38.42 -5.73
N ILE A 262 -39.25 38.77 -4.44
CA ILE A 262 -40.52 38.98 -3.72
C ILE A 262 -40.79 40.49 -3.48
N ARG A 263 -40.09 41.39 -4.19
CA ARG A 263 -40.42 42.82 -4.23
C ARG A 263 -40.77 43.26 -5.65
#